data_AF-A0A1W9X7I8-F1
#
_entry.id   AF-A0A1W9X7I8-F1
#
_cell.length_a   1.000
_cell.length_b   1.000
_cell.length_c   1.000
_cell.angle_alpha   90.00
_cell.angle_beta   90.00
_cell.angle_gamma   90.00
#
_symmetry.space_group_name_H-M   'P 1'
#
loop_
_entity.id
_entity.type
_entity.pdbx_description
1 polymer ?
#
loop_
_entity_poly.entity_id
_entity_poly.type
_entity_poly.pdbx_seq_one_letter_code
_entity_poly.pdbx_strand_id
1 'polypeptide(L)'
;METVEIQVTKELAQQLRFYKNELPRLLELGLRFLKTERMTQPIIESTSLSLQEQTISVLRRAGATAPDAKSIAQYLAKPEMKTRQPIRAGGKPASDMIIEERENRSWNKT
;
A
#
# COMPACT_ATOMS: atom_id res chain seq x y z
N MET A 1 -24.58 18.65 32.37
CA MET A 1 -24.01 17.54 31.56
C MET A 1 -25.12 17.06 30.65
N GLU A 2 -24.91 17.09 29.34
CA GLU A 2 -25.86 16.52 28.38
C GLU A 2 -25.51 15.04 28.18
N THR A 3 -26.49 14.17 28.30
CA THR A 3 -26.34 12.73 28.08
C THR A 3 -27.09 12.33 26.83
N VAL A 4 -26.40 11.68 25.89
CA VAL A 4 -26.98 11.19 24.64
C VAL A 4 -27.12 9.67 24.74
N GLU A 5 -28.34 9.18 24.59
CA GLU A 5 -28.61 7.75 24.53
C GLU A 5 -28.42 7.25 23.10
N ILE A 6 -27.52 6.28 22.92
CA ILE A 6 -27.19 5.71 21.61
C ILE A 6 -27.60 4.24 21.62
N GLN A 7 -28.47 3.86 20.69
CA GLN A 7 -28.80 2.47 20.47
C GLN A 7 -27.66 1.79 19.70
N VAL A 8 -27.16 0.68 20.24
CA VAL A 8 -26.10 -0.13 19.65
C VAL A 8 -26.56 -1.58 19.56
N THR A 9 -25.99 -2.33 18.64
CA THR A 9 -26.25 -3.78 18.52
C THR A 9 -25.75 -4.50 19.78
N LYS A 10 -26.34 -5.66 20.09
CA LYS A 10 -25.95 -6.47 21.27
C LYS A 10 -24.47 -6.86 21.24
N GLU A 11 -23.96 -7.20 20.06
CA GLU A 11 -22.55 -7.58 19.84
C GLU A 11 -21.61 -6.40 20.14
N LEU A 12 -21.92 -5.22 19.61
CA LEU A 12 -21.14 -4.01 19.85
C LEU A 12 -21.19 -3.62 21.33
N ALA A 13 -22.37 -3.69 21.98
CA ALA A 13 -22.50 -3.43 23.40
C ALA A 13 -21.60 -4.35 24.26
N GLN A 14 -21.49 -5.63 23.88
CA GLN A 14 -20.65 -6.59 24.59
C GLN A 14 -19.16 -6.27 24.44
N GLN A 15 -18.73 -5.85 23.25
CA GLN A 15 -17.34 -5.42 23.02
C GLN A 15 -17.01 -4.11 23.75
N LEU A 16 -17.93 -3.15 23.74
CA LEU A 16 -17.77 -1.85 24.39
C LEU A 16 -17.77 -1.92 25.92
N ARG A 17 -18.31 -3.01 26.50
CA ARG A 17 -18.37 -3.21 27.95
C ARG A 17 -16.98 -3.16 28.61
N PHE A 18 -15.95 -3.67 27.94
CA PHE A 18 -14.58 -3.67 28.45
C PHE A 18 -13.96 -2.27 28.48
N TYR A 19 -14.48 -1.34 27.68
CA TYR A 19 -13.95 0.02 27.52
C TYR A 19 -14.83 1.07 28.21
N LYS A 20 -15.74 0.68 29.12
CA LYS A 20 -16.75 1.57 29.71
C LYS A 20 -16.19 2.91 30.24
N ASN A 21 -15.00 2.88 30.82
CA ASN A 21 -14.35 4.07 31.38
C ASN A 21 -13.70 4.96 30.31
N GLU A 22 -13.39 4.41 29.14
CA GLU A 22 -12.73 5.10 28.02
C GLU A 22 -13.69 5.42 26.88
N LEU A 23 -14.95 4.95 26.95
CA LEU A 23 -15.98 5.16 25.93
C LEU A 23 -16.12 6.62 25.47
N PRO A 24 -16.19 7.62 26.38
CA PRO A 24 -16.30 9.01 25.95
C PRO A 24 -15.13 9.45 25.06
N ARG A 25 -13.91 9.01 25.41
CA ARG A 25 -12.68 9.34 24.66
C ARG A 25 -12.62 8.62 23.32
N LEU A 26 -13.02 7.34 23.28
CA LEU A 26 -13.08 6.57 22.03
C LEU A 26 -14.11 7.16 21.05
N LEU A 27 -15.28 7.56 21.56
CA LEU A 27 -16.30 8.23 20.75
C LEU A 27 -15.80 9.58 20.23
N GLU A 28 -15.14 10.37 21.07
CA GLU A 28 -14.57 11.65 20.65
C GLU A 28 -13.51 11.46 19.54
N LEU A 29 -12.63 10.47 19.67
CA LEU A 29 -11.63 10.14 18.65
C LEU A 29 -12.29 9.68 17.34
N GLY A 30 -13.29 8.79 17.41
CA GLY A 30 -14.03 8.32 16.23
C GLY A 30 -14.76 9.46 15.51
N LEU A 31 -15.39 10.37 16.27
CA LEU A 31 -16.06 11.55 15.70
C LEU A 31 -15.08 12.53 15.06
N ARG A 32 -13.92 12.75 15.70
CA ARG A 32 -12.84 13.56 15.10
C ARG A 32 -12.35 12.95 13.80
N PHE A 33 -12.15 11.63 13.77
CA PHE A 33 -11.74 10.90 12.57
C PHE A 33 -12.76 11.05 11.43
N LEU A 34 -14.05 10.82 11.69
CA LEU A 34 -15.11 11.00 10.69
C LEU A 34 -15.23 12.44 10.20
N LYS A 35 -15.02 13.43 11.09
CA LYS A 35 -15.02 14.85 10.72
C LYS A 35 -13.84 15.17 9.82
N THR A 36 -12.66 14.65 10.12
CA THR A 36 -11.47 14.81 9.29
C THR A 36 -11.66 14.13 7.94
N GLU A 37 -12.14 12.89 7.88
CA GLU A 37 -12.42 12.18 6.63
C GLU A 37 -13.41 12.92 5.74
N ARG A 38 -14.49 13.46 6.32
CA ARG A 38 -15.46 14.30 5.59
C ARG A 38 -14.89 15.64 5.14
N MET A 39 -13.90 16.19 5.86
CA MET A 39 -13.18 17.41 5.43
C MET A 39 -12.07 17.12 4.41
N THR A 40 -11.58 15.87 4.34
CA THR A 40 -10.68 15.37 3.30
C THR A 40 -11.41 14.64 2.17
N GLN A 41 -12.69 14.89 1.97
CA GLN A 41 -13.30 14.71 0.64
C GLN A 41 -13.25 16.03 -0.12
N PRO A 42 -12.15 16.36 -0.81
CA PRO A 42 -12.29 17.04 -2.07
C PRO A 42 -12.74 15.98 -3.09
N ILE A 43 -13.66 16.40 -3.95
CA ILE A 43 -13.90 15.81 -5.26
C ILE A 43 -12.53 15.69 -5.92
N ILE A 44 -11.90 14.51 -5.90
CA ILE A 44 -10.59 14.31 -6.51
C ILE A 44 -10.63 13.03 -7.35
N GLU A 45 -10.90 13.24 -8.64
CA GLU A 45 -10.52 12.36 -9.74
C GLU A 45 -9.00 12.44 -10.05
N SER A 46 -8.14 12.83 -9.09
CA SER A 46 -6.68 13.03 -9.31
C SER A 46 -5.71 12.52 -8.23
N THR A 47 -6.09 11.57 -7.36
CA THR A 47 -5.27 11.17 -6.18
C THR A 47 -4.42 9.92 -6.32
N SER A 48 -4.39 9.20 -7.44
CA SER A 48 -3.59 7.96 -7.55
C SER A 48 -2.07 8.23 -7.44
N LEU A 49 -1.59 9.32 -8.04
CA LEU A 49 -0.17 9.68 -8.02
C LEU A 49 0.28 10.16 -6.63
N SER A 50 -0.54 10.98 -5.94
CA SER A 50 -0.20 11.49 -4.61
C SER A 50 -0.13 10.39 -3.54
N LEU A 51 -1.04 9.40 -3.61
CA LEU A 51 -1.05 8.26 -2.70
C LEU A 51 0.16 7.34 -2.96
N GLN A 52 0.53 7.19 -4.23
CA GLN A 52 1.71 6.43 -4.63
C GLN A 52 2.99 7.08 -4.12
N GLU A 53 3.14 8.40 -4.26
CA GLU A 53 4.29 9.16 -3.73
C GLU A 53 4.38 9.06 -2.21
N GLN A 54 3.24 9.18 -1.52
CA GLN A 54 3.18 9.04 -0.06
C GLN A 54 3.60 7.62 0.38
N THR A 55 3.13 6.58 -0.31
CA THR A 55 3.50 5.19 -0.03
C THR A 55 4.99 4.93 -0.25
N ILE A 56 5.55 5.43 -1.37
CA ILE A 56 6.98 5.31 -1.66
C ILE A 56 7.82 6.01 -0.58
N SER A 57 7.36 7.18 -0.09
CA SER A 57 8.06 7.92 0.96
C SER A 57 8.13 7.15 2.28
N VAL A 58 7.03 6.48 2.66
CA VAL A 58 6.96 5.64 3.88
C VAL A 58 7.87 4.43 3.75
N LEU A 59 7.85 3.75 2.61
CA LEU A 59 8.71 2.60 2.35
C LEU A 59 10.20 2.97 2.42
N ARG A 60 10.60 4.12 1.87
CA ARG A 60 11.98 4.61 1.98
C ARG A 60 12.40 4.90 3.42
N ARG A 61 11.51 5.50 4.22
CA ARG A 61 11.77 5.74 5.66
C ARG A 61 11.93 4.43 6.44
N ALA A 62 11.23 3.37 6.02
CA ALA A 62 11.38 2.03 6.57
C ALA A 62 12.63 1.27 6.06
N GLY A 63 13.47 1.91 5.24
CA GLY A 63 14.72 1.33 4.74
C GLY A 63 14.60 0.65 3.37
N ALA A 64 13.47 0.76 2.67
CA ALA A 64 13.35 0.22 1.32
C ALA A 64 14.22 1.02 0.33
N THR A 65 15.27 0.39 -0.18
CA THR A 65 16.16 0.96 -1.21
C THR A 65 15.66 0.56 -2.60
N ALA A 66 14.60 1.22 -3.07
CA ALA A 66 14.11 1.06 -4.44
C ALA A 66 14.51 2.26 -5.31
N PRO A 67 14.87 2.05 -6.59
CA PRO A 67 15.12 3.14 -7.54
C PRO A 67 13.90 4.05 -7.66
N ASP A 68 14.13 5.34 -7.89
CA ASP A 68 13.06 6.31 -8.10
C ASP A 68 12.35 6.08 -9.44
N ALA A 69 11.09 6.53 -9.52
CA ALA A 69 10.25 6.33 -10.70
C ALA A 69 10.89 6.85 -11.99
N LYS A 70 11.67 7.94 -11.91
CA LYS A 70 12.41 8.49 -13.06
C LYS A 70 13.51 7.56 -13.54
N SER A 71 14.29 6.96 -12.62
CA SER A 71 15.30 5.97 -12.98
C SER A 71 14.69 4.71 -13.57
N ILE A 72 13.55 4.25 -13.06
CA ILE A 72 12.80 3.12 -13.62
C ILE A 72 12.32 3.45 -15.05
N ALA A 73 11.72 4.63 -15.25
CA ALA A 73 11.24 5.05 -16.56
C ALA A 73 12.39 5.17 -17.58
N GLN A 74 13.53 5.74 -17.18
CA GLN A 74 14.73 5.84 -18.03
C GLN A 74 15.30 4.46 -18.37
N TYR A 75 15.30 3.53 -17.41
CA TYR A 75 15.71 2.16 -17.64
C TYR A 75 14.80 1.49 -18.68
N LEU A 76 13.47 1.57 -18.50
CA LEU A 76 12.48 0.98 -19.39
C LEU A 76 12.46 1.61 -20.80
N ALA A 77 12.85 2.88 -20.92
CA ALA A 77 12.93 3.57 -22.20
C ALA A 77 14.08 3.06 -23.11
N LYS A 78 15.04 2.31 -22.57
CA LYS A 78 16.16 1.77 -23.38
C LYS A 78 15.63 0.79 -24.42
N PRO A 79 16.11 0.84 -25.68
CA PRO A 79 15.64 -0.04 -26.75
C PRO A 79 15.86 -1.53 -26.42
N GLU A 80 16.91 -1.86 -25.68
CA GLU A 80 17.22 -3.20 -25.17
C GLU A 80 16.18 -3.75 -24.17
N MET A 81 15.41 -2.88 -23.50
CA MET A 81 14.37 -3.34 -22.57
C MET A 81 13.08 -3.73 -23.29
N LYS A 82 12.83 -3.20 -24.50
CA LYS A 82 11.63 -3.53 -25.29
C LYS A 82 11.64 -4.99 -25.77
N THR A 83 12.81 -5.60 -25.90
CA THR A 83 12.97 -6.99 -26.32
C THR A 83 12.99 -7.98 -25.15
N ARG A 84 13.06 -7.49 -23.90
CA ARG A 84 13.04 -8.35 -22.71
C ARG A 84 11.60 -8.72 -22.37
N GLN A 85 11.27 -10.01 -22.50
CA GLN A 85 10.01 -10.53 -22.00
C GLN A 85 10.10 -10.79 -20.49
N PRO A 86 9.03 -10.50 -19.73
CA PRO A 86 8.99 -10.83 -18.31
C PRO A 86 9.05 -12.34 -18.10
N ILE A 87 9.93 -12.79 -17.21
CA ILE A 87 10.08 -14.20 -16.84
C ILE A 87 8.88 -14.59 -15.97
N ARG A 88 8.21 -15.69 -16.28
CA ARG A 88 7.12 -16.21 -15.44
C ARG A 88 7.70 -16.79 -14.16
N ALA A 89 7.41 -16.15 -13.03
CA ALA A 89 8.07 -16.46 -11.76
C ALA A 89 7.67 -17.81 -11.13
N GLY A 90 6.54 -18.41 -11.51
CA GLY A 90 6.18 -19.81 -11.20
C GLY A 90 6.25 -20.29 -9.73
N GLY A 91 6.50 -19.41 -8.76
CA GLY A 91 6.81 -19.77 -7.37
C GLY A 91 8.25 -20.27 -7.14
N LYS A 92 9.15 -20.16 -8.11
CA LYS A 92 10.56 -20.60 -7.96
C LYS A 92 11.38 -19.55 -7.18
N PRO A 93 12.42 -19.98 -6.43
CA PRO A 93 13.41 -19.06 -5.89
C PRO A 93 14.07 -18.22 -6.99
N ALA A 94 14.40 -16.97 -6.66
CA ALA A 94 14.99 -16.04 -7.63
C ALA A 94 16.32 -16.54 -8.23
N SER A 95 17.11 -17.29 -7.45
CA SER A 95 18.34 -17.94 -7.91
C SER A 95 18.09 -18.85 -9.11
N ASP A 96 17.07 -19.68 -9.00
CA ASP A 96 16.78 -20.75 -9.95
C ASP A 96 16.22 -20.16 -11.23
N MET A 97 15.42 -19.10 -11.11
CA MET A 97 14.94 -18.33 -12.25
C MET A 97 16.08 -17.64 -13.02
N ILE A 98 17.09 -17.12 -12.33
CA ILE A 98 18.25 -16.47 -12.98
C ILE A 98 19.09 -17.50 -13.74
N ILE A 99 19.26 -18.70 -13.18
CA ILE A 99 19.99 -19.80 -13.82
C ILE A 99 19.23 -20.28 -15.07
N GLU A 100 17.94 -20.57 -14.95
CA GLU A 100 17.09 -21.00 -16.06
C GLU A 100 17.04 -19.97 -17.21
N GLU A 101 16.93 -18.69 -16.87
CA GLU A 101 16.99 -17.60 -17.86
C GLU A 101 18.36 -17.52 -18.55
N ARG A 102 19.45 -17.79 -17.83
CA ARG A 102 20.81 -17.80 -18.40
C ARG A 102 21.02 -18.98 -19.35
N GLU A 103 20.46 -20.14 -19.04
CA GLU A 103 20.55 -21.35 -19.87
C GLU A 103 19.70 -21.23 -21.15
N ASN A 104 18.53 -20.58 -21.07
CA ASN A 104 17.64 -20.40 -22.22
C ASN A 104 18.11 -19.33 -23.22
N ARG A 105 19.07 -18.48 -22.85
CA ARG A 105 19.61 -17.46 -23.77
C ARG A 105 20.56 -18.10 -24.78
N SER A 106 20.27 -17.88 -26.05
CA SER A 106 20.95 -18.46 -27.22
C SER A 106 22.44 -18.13 -27.38
N TRP A 107 23.01 -17.27 -26.53
CA TRP A 107 24.46 -16.98 -26.56
C TRP A 107 25.32 -18.12 -25.98
N ASN A 108 24.74 -19.05 -25.22
CA ASN A 108 25.44 -20.23 -24.70
C ASN A 108 25.34 -21.47 -25.62
N LYS A 109 24.73 -21.35 -26.80
CA LYS A 109 24.71 -22.41 -27.82
C LYS A 109 25.86 -22.16 -28.81
N THR A 110 27.07 -22.50 -28.37
CA THR A 110 28.23 -22.69 -29.26
C THR A 110 28.66 -24.14 -29.17
#